data_AF-A0A7R9VUI9-F1
#
_entry.id   AF-A0A7R9VUI9-F1
#
_cell.length_a   1.000
_cell.length_b   1.000
_cell.length_c   1.000
_cell.angle_alpha   90.00
_cell.angle_beta   90.00
_cell.angle_gamma   90.00
#
_symmetry.space_group_name_H-M   'P 1'
#
loop_
_entity.id
_entity.type
_entity.pdbx_description
1 polymer ?
#
loop_
_entity_poly.entity_id
_entity_poly.type
_entity_poly.pdbx_seq_one_letter_code
_entity_poly.pdbx_strand_id
1 'polypeptide(L)'
;TKFALQFVSDFTPTPNLMDELMSSGKMAIRDKFMMSRLMSATEKINDCLTNYKFGDAQRASYSLWIDDLCNVYLELIKPVVYDKSEANADARWAAQATLWLALEAGLRILHPMMPF
;
A
#
# COMPACT_ATOMS: atom_id res chain seq x y z
N THR A 1 9.13 -3.48 6.76
CA THR A 1 9.46 -4.19 5.49
C THR A 1 9.57 -5.71 5.67
N LYS A 2 10.41 -6.24 6.58
CA LYS A 2 10.59 -7.69 6.78
C LYS A 2 9.29 -8.50 6.99
N PHE A 3 8.34 -7.96 7.76
CA PHE A 3 7.06 -8.62 8.04
C PHE A 3 6.11 -8.62 6.84
N ALA A 4 6.07 -7.53 6.09
CA ALA A 4 5.17 -7.40 4.93
C ALA A 4 5.59 -8.32 3.76
N LEU A 5 6.90 -8.53 3.58
CA LEU A 5 7.43 -9.43 2.54
C LEU A 5 7.04 -10.90 2.76
N GLN A 6 6.76 -11.32 4.00
CA GLN A 6 6.28 -12.67 4.29
C GLN A 6 4.88 -12.92 3.72
N PHE A 7 4.08 -11.87 3.54
CA PHE A 7 2.73 -11.98 2.99
C PHE A 7 2.69 -11.96 1.46
N VAL A 8 3.79 -11.60 0.80
CA VAL A 8 3.86 -11.42 -0.65
C VAL A 8 4.86 -12.41 -1.29
N SER A 9 5.43 -13.35 -0.53
CA SER A 9 6.41 -14.33 -1.03
C SER A 9 5.90 -15.19 -2.19
N ASP A 10 4.60 -15.42 -2.22
CA ASP A 10 3.94 -16.32 -3.20
C ASP A 10 3.28 -15.53 -4.34
N PHE A 11 3.38 -14.20 -4.32
CA PHE A 11 2.68 -13.31 -5.24
C PHE A 11 3.63 -12.80 -6.33
N THR A 12 3.23 -12.95 -7.59
CA THR A 12 3.97 -12.45 -8.75
C THR A 12 3.31 -11.19 -9.29
N PRO A 13 3.92 -10.00 -9.13
CA PRO A 13 3.34 -8.77 -9.62
C PRO A 13 3.40 -8.73 -11.15
N THR A 14 2.26 -8.46 -11.79
CA THR A 14 2.15 -8.17 -13.22
C THR A 14 2.41 -6.68 -13.47
N PRO A 15 2.96 -6.28 -14.64
CA PRO A 15 3.19 -4.87 -14.96
C PRO A 15 1.93 -3.99 -14.91
N ASN A 16 0.76 -4.60 -15.15
CA ASN A 16 -0.55 -3.93 -15.17
C ASN A 16 -1.36 -4.19 -13.89
N LEU A 17 -0.70 -4.52 -12.78
CA LEU A 17 -1.38 -4.95 -11.55
C LEU A 17 -2.41 -3.92 -11.03
N MET A 18 -2.13 -2.62 -11.18
CA MET A 18 -3.06 -1.58 -10.76
C MET A 18 -4.36 -1.61 -11.58
N ASP A 19 -4.25 -1.76 -12.90
CA ASP A 19 -5.42 -1.83 -13.79
C ASP A 19 -6.18 -3.13 -13.61
N GLU A 20 -5.46 -4.25 -13.39
CA GLU A 20 -6.06 -5.55 -13.06
C GLU A 20 -6.82 -5.47 -11.74
N LEU A 21 -6.25 -4.86 -10.70
CA LEU A 21 -6.89 -4.72 -9.39
C LEU A 21 -8.15 -3.84 -9.46
N MET A 22 -8.07 -2.71 -10.17
CA MET A 22 -9.20 -1.79 -10.33
C MET A 22 -10.32 -2.38 -11.19
N SER A 23 -9.99 -3.13 -12.25
CA SER A 23 -10.98 -3.77 -13.13
C SER A 23 -11.57 -5.07 -12.57
N SER A 24 -10.85 -5.74 -11.67
CA SER A 24 -11.22 -7.02 -11.07
C SER A 24 -12.48 -6.93 -10.20
N GLY A 25 -12.76 -5.78 -9.58
CA GLY A 25 -13.91 -5.61 -8.69
C GLY A 25 -13.83 -6.39 -7.37
N LYS A 26 -12.74 -7.15 -7.14
CA LYS A 26 -12.49 -7.98 -5.96
C LYS A 26 -11.98 -7.21 -4.73
N MET A 27 -11.81 -5.90 -4.85
CA MET A 27 -11.30 -5.04 -3.76
C MET A 27 -12.33 -4.92 -2.62
N ALA A 28 -11.90 -5.32 -1.43
CA ALA A 28 -12.67 -5.09 -0.21
C ALA A 28 -12.57 -3.61 0.22
N ILE A 29 -13.38 -3.23 1.20
CA ILE A 29 -13.40 -1.85 1.72
C ILE A 29 -12.06 -1.42 2.31
N ARG A 30 -11.34 -2.36 2.94
CA ARG A 30 -9.99 -2.14 3.49
C ARG A 30 -8.97 -1.81 2.38
N ASP A 31 -9.10 -2.46 1.22
CA ASP A 31 -8.18 -2.32 0.09
C ASP A 31 -8.43 -0.95 -0.58
N LYS A 32 -9.71 -0.59 -0.75
CA LYS A 32 -10.15 0.74 -1.19
C LYS A 32 -9.67 1.86 -0.27
N PHE A 33 -9.75 1.63 1.05
CA PHE A 33 -9.27 2.58 2.04
C PHE A 33 -7.77 2.86 1.85
N MET A 34 -6.94 1.82 1.77
CA MET A 34 -5.49 2.01 1.61
C MET A 34 -5.15 2.74 0.30
N MET A 35 -5.83 2.38 -0.80
CA MET A 35 -5.60 3.04 -2.09
C MET A 35 -5.97 4.54 -2.06
N SER A 36 -7.10 4.87 -1.42
CA SER A 36 -7.53 6.27 -1.24
C SER A 36 -6.51 7.07 -0.42
N ARG A 37 -6.00 6.49 0.67
CA ARG A 37 -4.96 7.12 1.51
C ARG A 37 -3.65 7.32 0.74
N LEU A 38 -3.24 6.33 -0.04
CA LEU A 38 -2.05 6.40 -0.88
C LEU A 38 -2.14 7.54 -1.91
N MET A 39 -3.25 7.65 -2.64
CA MET A 39 -3.46 8.71 -3.63
C MET A 39 -3.46 10.10 -2.97
N SER A 40 -4.23 10.28 -1.88
CA SER A 40 -4.31 11.55 -1.16
C SER A 40 -2.96 11.98 -0.56
N ALA A 41 -2.20 11.03 -0.01
CA ALA A 41 -0.86 11.32 0.51
C ALA A 41 0.11 11.70 -0.62
N THR A 42 0.05 11.02 -1.76
CA THR A 42 0.91 11.31 -2.92
C THR A 42 0.69 12.74 -3.42
N GLU A 43 -0.57 13.15 -3.59
CA GLU A 43 -0.93 14.51 -3.99
C GLU A 43 -0.38 15.54 -3.00
N LYS A 44 -0.62 15.33 -1.70
CA LYS A 44 -0.13 16.23 -0.64
C LYS A 44 1.40 16.34 -0.61
N ILE A 45 2.11 15.22 -0.75
CA ILE A 45 3.58 15.18 -0.76
C ILE A 45 4.10 15.92 -1.99
N ASN A 46 3.51 15.69 -3.16
CA ASN A 46 3.88 16.38 -4.39
C ASN A 46 3.70 17.90 -4.28
N ASP A 47 2.59 18.36 -3.68
CA ASP A 47 2.35 19.77 -3.41
C ASP A 47 3.36 20.36 -2.43
N CYS A 48 3.68 19.64 -1.35
CA CYS A 48 4.69 20.08 -0.39
C CYS A 48 6.07 20.17 -1.04
N LEU A 49 6.46 19.20 -1.87
CA LEU A 49 7.73 19.22 -2.59
C LEU A 49 7.81 20.37 -3.61
N THR A 50 6.72 20.61 -4.35
CA THR A 50 6.62 21.72 -5.32
C THR A 50 6.76 23.08 -4.63
N ASN A 51 6.25 23.21 -3.41
CA ASN A 51 6.34 24.45 -2.61
C ASN A 51 7.58 24.51 -1.70
N TYR A 52 8.57 23.62 -1.88
CA TYR A 52 9.80 23.55 -1.06
C TYR A 52 9.54 23.35 0.45
N LYS A 53 8.40 22.76 0.82
CA LYS A 53 8.01 22.45 2.21
C LYS A 53 8.43 21.04 2.59
N PHE A 54 9.74 20.78 2.64
CA PHE A 54 10.29 19.45 2.90
C PHE A 54 9.88 18.85 4.24
N GLY A 55 9.75 19.67 5.30
CA GLY A 55 9.31 19.19 6.61
C GLY A 55 7.87 18.66 6.60
N ASP A 56 6.98 19.31 5.87
CA ASP A 56 5.58 18.87 5.72
C ASP A 56 5.49 17.63 4.83
N ALA A 57 6.30 17.57 3.76
CA ALA A 57 6.40 16.39 2.91
C ALA A 57 6.87 15.16 3.72
N GLN A 58 7.93 15.31 4.52
CA GLN A 58 8.43 14.24 5.39
C GLN A 58 7.35 13.76 6.37
N ARG A 59 6.64 14.70 7.04
CA ARG A 59 5.58 14.35 7.99
C ARG A 59 4.43 13.61 7.30
N ALA A 60 4.04 14.04 6.10
CA ALA A 60 3.00 13.37 5.31
C ALA A 60 3.41 11.96 4.89
N SER A 61 4.62 11.77 4.37
CA SER A 61 5.16 10.45 4.02
C SER A 61 5.22 9.51 5.23
N TYR A 62 5.65 10.03 6.38
CA TYR A 62 5.74 9.25 7.62
C TYR A 62 4.37 8.81 8.12
N SER A 63 3.37 9.70 8.09
CA SER A 63 2.01 9.37 8.53
C SER A 63 1.37 8.31 7.62
N LEU A 64 1.57 8.41 6.29
CA LEU A 64 1.12 7.35 5.38
C LEU A 64 1.77 5.99 5.71
N TRP A 65 3.09 5.98 5.91
CA TRP A 65 3.83 4.73 6.11
C TRP A 65 3.58 4.06 7.46
N ILE A 66 3.56 4.85 8.54
CA ILE A 66 3.42 4.32 9.90
C ILE A 66 1.95 4.17 10.26
N ASP A 67 1.16 5.25 10.15
CA ASP A 67 -0.20 5.25 10.67
C ASP A 67 -1.15 4.48 9.75
N ASP A 68 -1.17 4.80 8.45
CA ASP A 68 -2.12 4.19 7.53
C ASP A 68 -1.70 2.77 7.12
N LEU A 69 -0.44 2.58 6.68
CA LEU A 69 0.03 1.28 6.20
C LEU A 69 0.33 0.31 7.37
N CYS A 70 1.19 0.69 8.32
CA CYS A 70 1.65 -0.25 9.34
C CYS A 70 0.65 -0.46 10.49
N ASN A 71 0.04 0.60 11.02
CA ASN A 71 -0.85 0.48 12.18
C ASN A 71 -2.27 0.02 11.79
N VAL A 72 -2.78 0.45 10.64
CA VAL A 72 -4.16 0.15 10.23
C VAL A 72 -4.19 -0.98 9.19
N TYR A 73 -3.62 -0.76 8.00
CA TYR A 73 -3.82 -1.69 6.89
C TYR A 73 -3.18 -3.07 7.13
N LEU A 74 -1.94 -3.13 7.64
CA LEU A 74 -1.28 -4.41 7.96
C LEU A 74 -2.06 -5.21 9.01
N GLU A 75 -2.66 -4.57 10.00
CA GLU A 75 -3.48 -5.25 11.01
C GLU A 75 -4.78 -5.79 10.40
N LEU A 76 -5.41 -5.03 9.50
CA LEU A 76 -6.66 -5.42 8.84
C LEU A 76 -6.51 -6.60 7.88
N ILE A 77 -5.36 -6.75 7.22
CA ILE A 77 -5.15 -7.84 6.24
C ILE A 77 -4.73 -9.16 6.87
N LYS A 78 -4.21 -9.18 8.10
CA LYS A 78 -3.76 -10.41 8.80
C LYS A 78 -4.76 -11.58 8.70
N PRO A 79 -6.04 -11.43 9.09
CA PRO A 79 -6.99 -12.55 9.03
C PRO A 79 -7.23 -13.05 7.60
N VAL A 80 -7.17 -12.16 6.61
CA VAL A 80 -7.40 -12.47 5.21
C VAL A 80 -6.22 -13.23 4.62
N VAL A 81 -5.00 -12.86 4.98
CA VAL A 81 -3.79 -13.51 4.45
C VAL A 81 -3.55 -14.87 5.12
N TYR A 82 -3.92 -15.03 6.39
CA TYR A 82 -3.80 -16.32 7.09
C TYR A 82 -4.84 -17.35 6.68
N ASP A 83 -6.01 -16.93 6.19
CA ASP A 83 -7.03 -17.85 5.67
C ASP A 83 -6.63 -18.39 4.28
N LYS A 84 -6.24 -19.66 4.26
CA LYS A 84 -5.80 -20.42 3.08
C LYS A 84 -6.94 -21.11 2.31
N SER A 85 -8.21 -20.90 2.69
CA SER A 85 -9.37 -21.43 1.98
C SER A 85 -9.41 -20.95 0.52
N GLU A 86 -9.91 -21.80 -0.39
CA GLU A 86 -10.16 -21.42 -1.79
C GLU A 86 -11.23 -20.34 -1.90
N ALA A 87 -12.24 -20.35 -1.01
CA ALA A 87 -13.28 -19.33 -0.98
C ALA A 87 -12.74 -17.91 -0.72
N ASN A 88 -11.57 -17.81 -0.08
CA ASN A 88 -10.91 -16.54 0.24
C ASN A 88 -9.76 -16.20 -0.74
N ALA A 89 -9.52 -17.04 -1.75
CA ALA A 89 -8.40 -16.84 -2.68
C ALA A 89 -8.44 -15.48 -3.38
N ASP A 90 -9.62 -15.03 -3.80
CA ASP A 90 -9.84 -13.75 -4.46
C ASP A 90 -9.57 -12.54 -3.55
N ALA A 91 -10.06 -12.58 -2.32
CA ALA A 91 -9.84 -11.50 -1.36
C ALA A 91 -8.40 -11.47 -0.84
N ARG A 92 -7.75 -12.64 -0.73
CA ARG A 92 -6.33 -12.76 -0.42
C ARG A 92 -5.46 -12.18 -1.54
N TRP A 93 -5.76 -12.51 -2.80
CA TRP A 93 -5.09 -11.92 -3.96
C TRP A 93 -5.23 -10.39 -3.97
N ALA A 94 -6.44 -9.87 -3.78
CA ALA A 94 -6.68 -8.43 -3.76
C ALA A 94 -5.92 -7.71 -2.62
N ALA A 95 -5.88 -8.29 -1.43
CA ALA A 95 -5.13 -7.75 -0.30
C ALA A 95 -3.61 -7.76 -0.56
N GLN A 96 -3.07 -8.85 -1.13
CA GLN A 96 -1.65 -8.98 -1.51
C GLN A 96 -1.27 -7.99 -2.60
N ALA A 97 -2.09 -7.85 -3.64
CA ALA A 97 -1.87 -6.89 -4.72
C ALA A 97 -1.86 -5.45 -4.20
N THR A 98 -2.84 -5.10 -3.36
CA THR A 98 -2.93 -3.77 -2.74
C THR A 98 -1.75 -3.49 -1.82
N LEU A 99 -1.33 -4.49 -1.02
CA LEU A 99 -0.14 -4.36 -0.16
C LEU A 99 1.13 -4.14 -0.98
N TRP A 100 1.29 -4.88 -2.08
CA TRP A 100 2.43 -4.73 -2.98
C TRP A 100 2.50 -3.33 -3.59
N LEU A 101 1.39 -2.85 -4.16
CA LEU A 101 1.29 -1.51 -4.73
C LEU A 101 1.58 -0.42 -3.68
N ALA A 102 1.02 -0.57 -2.48
CA ALA A 102 1.25 0.38 -1.39
C ALA A 102 2.71 0.40 -0.91
N LEU A 103 3.37 -0.77 -0.88
CA LEU A 103 4.80 -0.87 -0.53
C LEU A 103 5.68 -0.25 -1.62
N GLU A 104 5.45 -0.58 -2.88
CA GLU A 104 6.25 -0.08 -4.01
C GLU A 104 6.14 1.45 -4.13
N ALA A 105 4.92 1.98 -4.12
CA ALA A 105 4.67 3.41 -4.14
C ALA A 105 5.18 4.10 -2.86
N GLY A 106 4.94 3.51 -1.69
CA GLY A 106 5.39 4.05 -0.41
C GLY A 106 6.92 4.14 -0.31
N LEU A 107 7.64 3.11 -0.78
CA LEU A 107 9.11 3.14 -0.83
C LEU A 107 9.62 4.20 -1.81
N ARG A 108 8.97 4.35 -2.97
CA ARG A 108 9.33 5.39 -3.95
C ARG A 108 9.12 6.81 -3.39
N ILE A 109 8.06 7.01 -2.62
CA ILE A 109 7.76 8.28 -1.91
C ILE A 109 8.76 8.55 -0.80
N LEU A 110 9.24 7.52 -0.10
CA LEU A 110 10.20 7.65 0.99
C LEU A 110 11.63 7.86 0.50
N HIS A 111 11.99 7.36 -0.68
CA HIS A 111 13.35 7.39 -1.22
C HIS A 111 14.02 8.79 -1.20
N PRO A 112 13.36 9.92 -1.55
CA PRO A 112 13.98 11.24 -1.47
C PRO A 112 14.37 11.69 -0.06
N MET A 113 13.73 11.13 0.98
CA MET A 113 13.97 11.48 2.38
C MET A 113 14.81 10.42 3.11
N MET A 114 14.68 9.16 2.72
CA MET A 114 15.38 7.99 3.26
C MET A 114 15.88 7.12 2.10
N PRO A 115 17.06 7.41 1.54
CA PRO A 115 17.56 6.78 0.31
C PRO A 115 18.18 5.38 0.49
N PHE A 116 18.33 4.89 1.73
CA PHE A 116 18.93 3.59 2.06
C PHE A 116 17.97 2.78 2.94
#